data_AF-A0AAE6W8W6-F1
#
_entry.id   AF-A0AAE6W8W6-F1
#
_cell.length_a   1.000
_cell.length_b   1.000
_cell.length_c   1.000
_cell.angle_alpha   90.00
_cell.angle_beta   90.00
_cell.angle_gamma   90.00
#
_symmetry.space_group_name_H-M   'P 1'
#
loop_
_entity.id
_entity.type
_entity.pdbx_description
1 polymer ?
#
loop_
_entity_poly.entity_id
_entity_poly.type
_entity_poly.pdbx_seq_one_letter_code
_entity_poly.pdbx_strand_id
1 'polypeptide(L)'
;MNCLQVARVLQSYLDGETNEVTTRRVAAHLEDCRRCGLEASVYQEIHDALARRAEPESRAVERLHAFGASLLSDPQIGDGDAEHGTTPPSGA
;
A
#
# COMPACT_ATOMS: atom_id res chain seq x y z
N MET A 1 -23.86 -9.19 -7.32
CA MET A 1 -23.36 -9.28 -5.92
C MET A 1 -24.44 -8.76 -4.99
N ASN A 2 -24.43 -9.16 -3.72
CA ASN A 2 -25.28 -8.54 -2.69
C ASN A 2 -24.54 -7.42 -1.95
N CYS A 3 -25.26 -6.58 -1.20
CA CYS A 3 -24.65 -5.43 -0.49
C CYS A 3 -23.55 -5.84 0.50
N LEU A 4 -23.67 -7.00 1.17
CA LEU A 4 -22.66 -7.47 2.12
C LEU A 4 -21.35 -7.86 1.41
N GLN A 5 -21.47 -8.47 0.23
CA GLN A 5 -20.32 -8.80 -0.61
C GLN A 5 -19.64 -7.52 -1.10
N VAL A 6 -20.41 -6.51 -1.51
CA VAL A 6 -19.87 -5.22 -1.94
C VAL A 6 -19.18 -4.51 -0.78
N ALA A 7 -19.80 -4.42 0.40
CA ALA A 7 -19.20 -3.77 1.58
C ALA A 7 -17.82 -4.34 1.95
N ARG A 8 -17.59 -5.65 1.74
CA ARG A 8 -16.29 -6.27 2.02
C ARG A 8 -15.19 -5.89 1.03
N VAL A 9 -15.54 -5.61 -0.22
CA VAL A 9 -14.57 -5.36 -1.30
C VAL A 9 -14.57 -3.90 -1.75
N LEU A 10 -15.41 -3.05 -1.15
CA LEU A 10 -15.62 -1.68 -1.60
C LEU A 10 -14.33 -0.86 -1.56
N GLN A 11 -13.55 -0.94 -0.48
CA GLN A 11 -12.29 -0.20 -0.37
C GLN A 11 -11.28 -0.67 -1.43
N SER A 12 -11.00 -1.98 -1.52
CA SER A 12 -10.13 -2.50 -2.58
C SER A 12 -10.59 -2.16 -3.99
N TYR A 13 -11.91 -2.04 -4.22
CA TYR A 13 -12.45 -1.57 -5.51
C TYR A 13 -12.12 -0.09 -5.75
N LEU A 14 -12.31 0.76 -4.74
CA LEU A 14 -12.00 2.19 -4.81
C LEU A 14 -10.49 2.45 -4.96
N ASP A 15 -9.67 1.60 -4.36
CA ASP A 15 -8.21 1.66 -4.43
C ASP A 15 -7.64 1.06 -5.73
N GLY A 16 -8.49 0.48 -6.60
CA GLY A 16 -8.06 -0.14 -7.86
C GLY A 16 -7.41 -1.51 -7.71
N GLU A 17 -7.54 -2.15 -6.54
CA GLU A 17 -6.89 -3.42 -6.18
C GLU A 17 -7.77 -4.66 -6.48
N THR A 18 -8.95 -4.48 -7.08
CA THR A 18 -9.82 -5.59 -7.47
C THR A 18 -9.51 -6.11 -8.87
N ASN A 19 -9.57 -7.43 -9.05
CA ASN A 19 -9.53 -8.02 -10.39
C ASN A 19 -10.74 -7.59 -11.25
N GLU A 20 -10.60 -7.68 -12.57
CA GLU A 20 -11.60 -7.19 -13.55
C GLU A 20 -13.02 -7.75 -13.34
N VAL A 21 -13.14 -9.01 -12.89
CA VAL A 21 -14.43 -9.65 -12.65
C VAL A 21 -15.11 -9.02 -11.44
N THR A 22 -14.36 -8.82 -10.36
CA THR A 22 -14.85 -8.14 -9.15
C THR A 22 -15.18 -6.69 -9.46
N THR A 23 -14.31 -5.97 -10.18
CA THR A 23 -14.53 -4.58 -10.59
C THR A 23 -15.86 -4.40 -11.32
N ARG A 24 -16.13 -5.22 -12.35
CA ARG A 24 -17.41 -5.15 -13.08
C ARG A 24 -18.62 -5.47 -12.20
N ARG A 25 -18.52 -6.47 -11.32
CA ARG A 25 -19.63 -6.87 -10.45
C ARG A 25 -19.95 -5.84 -9.37
N VAL A 26 -18.93 -5.16 -8.86
CA VAL A 26 -19.10 -4.05 -7.91
C VAL A 26 -19.70 -2.85 -8.62
N ALA A 27 -19.14 -2.43 -9.76
CA ALA A 27 -19.65 -1.32 -10.55
C ALA A 27 -21.16 -1.44 -10.86
N ALA A 28 -21.58 -2.60 -11.40
CA ALA A 28 -22.99 -2.86 -11.67
C ALA A 28 -23.87 -2.77 -10.40
N HIS A 29 -23.38 -3.23 -9.24
CA HIS A 29 -24.14 -3.13 -8.00
C HIS A 29 -24.25 -1.69 -7.48
N LEU A 30 -23.21 -0.87 -7.66
CA LEU A 30 -23.22 0.53 -7.24
C LEU A 30 -24.21 1.35 -8.08
N GLU A 31 -24.37 1.01 -9.36
CA GLU A 31 -25.39 1.57 -10.25
C GLU A 31 -26.81 1.16 -9.83
N ASP A 32 -27.02 -0.12 -9.50
CA ASP A 32 -28.34 -0.67 -9.17
C ASP A 32 -28.80 -0.37 -7.73
N CYS A 33 -27.86 -0.23 -6.79
CA CYS A 33 -28.17 -0.07 -5.37
C CYS A 33 -27.80 1.33 -4.87
N ARG A 34 -28.80 2.22 -4.80
CA ARG A 34 -28.66 3.59 -4.30
C ARG A 34 -27.89 3.70 -2.98
N ARG A 35 -28.14 2.81 -2.02
CA ARG A 35 -27.46 2.84 -0.71
C ARG A 35 -25.96 2.61 -0.84
N CYS A 36 -25.57 1.59 -1.60
CA CYS A 36 -24.16 1.27 -1.82
C CYS A 36 -23.48 2.32 -2.72
N GLY A 37 -24.18 2.86 -3.72
CA GLY A 37 -23.68 3.97 -4.53
C GLY A 37 -23.37 5.23 -3.71
N LEU A 38 -24.27 5.61 -2.79
CA LEU A 38 -24.04 6.74 -1.88
C LEU A 38 -22.87 6.49 -0.91
N GLU A 39 -22.75 5.27 -0.41
CA GLU A 39 -21.61 4.90 0.45
C GLU A 39 -20.28 5.02 -0.32
N ALA A 40 -20.23 4.53 -1.56
CA ALA A 40 -19.07 4.65 -2.43
C ALA A 40 -18.70 6.12 -2.72
N SER A 41 -19.69 6.99 -2.98
CA SER A 41 -19.42 8.40 -3.25
C SER A 41 -18.85 9.12 -2.03
N VAL A 42 -19.34 8.83 -0.83
CA VAL A 42 -18.79 9.39 0.42
C VAL A 42 -17.33 8.98 0.61
N TYR A 43 -17.00 7.71 0.37
CA TYR A 43 -15.61 7.26 0.45
C TYR A 43 -14.71 7.95 -0.57
N GLN A 44 -15.17 8.14 -1.81
CA GLN A 44 -14.43 8.88 -2.84
C GLN A 44 -14.20 10.34 -2.44
N GLU A 45 -15.22 11.03 -1.90
CA GLU A 45 -15.07 12.40 -1.42
C GLU A 45 -14.03 12.54 -0.31
N ILE A 46 -14.00 11.57 0.62
CA ILE A 46 -12.98 11.51 1.69
C ILE A 46 -11.61 11.27 1.09
N HIS A 47 -11.47 10.28 0.20
CA HIS A 47 -10.21 9.97 -0.48
C HIS A 47 -9.66 11.20 -1.20
N ASP A 48 -10.49 11.88 -2.00
CA ASP A 48 -10.09 13.08 -2.73
C ASP A 48 -9.72 14.23 -1.80
N ALA A 49 -10.41 14.38 -0.66
CA ALA A 49 -10.08 15.38 0.34
C ALA A 49 -8.72 15.12 1.01
N LEU A 50 -8.37 13.86 1.22
CA LEU A 50 -7.05 13.45 1.74
C LEU A 50 -5.96 13.67 0.68
N ALA A 51 -6.20 13.25 -0.56
CA ALA A 51 -5.26 13.41 -1.67
C ALA A 51 -4.91 14.90 -1.90
N ARG A 52 -5.90 15.80 -1.84
CA ARG A 52 -5.69 17.25 -1.98
C ARG A 52 -4.80 17.87 -0.90
N ARG A 53 -4.70 17.24 0.28
CA ARG A 53 -3.94 17.79 1.41
C ARG A 53 -2.46 17.42 1.42
N ALA A 54 -2.05 16.43 0.63
CA ALA A 54 -0.72 15.85 0.76
C ALA A 54 -0.13 15.47 -0.60
N GLU A 55 0.47 16.43 -1.29
CA GLU A 55 1.60 16.06 -2.15
C GLU A 55 2.81 15.79 -1.23
N PRO A 56 3.32 14.56 -1.18
CA PRO A 56 4.52 14.28 -0.39
C PRO A 56 5.71 15.08 -0.93
N GLU A 57 6.57 15.53 -0.02
CA GLU A 57 7.79 16.26 -0.40
C GLU A 57 8.60 15.42 -1.41
N SER A 58 8.89 15.99 -2.58
CA SER A 58 9.53 15.25 -3.68
C SER A 58 10.85 14.59 -3.28
N ARG A 59 11.65 15.24 -2.42
CA ARG A 59 12.89 14.65 -1.88
C ARG A 59 12.65 13.44 -0.98
N ALA A 60 11.57 13.42 -0.21
CA ALA A 60 11.23 12.25 0.60
C ALA A 60 10.88 11.05 -0.29
N VAL A 61 10.15 11.30 -1.37
CA VAL A 61 9.80 10.30 -2.39
C VAL A 61 11.05 9.78 -3.11
N GLU A 62 11.95 10.68 -3.55
CA GLU A 62 13.23 10.29 -4.17
C GLU A 62 14.08 9.39 -3.26
N ARG A 63 14.22 9.76 -1.97
CA ARG A 63 14.95 8.93 -0.99
C ARG A 63 14.31 7.55 -0.81
N LEU A 64 12.98 7.49 -0.77
CA LEU A 64 12.26 6.22 -0.64
C LEU A 64 12.48 5.31 -1.85
N HIS A 65 12.45 5.86 -3.08
CA HIS A 65 12.75 5.10 -4.29
C HIS A 65 14.20 4.60 -4.32
N ALA A 66 15.16 5.44 -3.95
CA ALA A 66 16.56 5.05 -3.87
C ALA A 66 16.76 3.90 -2.87
N PHE A 67 16.10 3.97 -1.71
CA PHE A 67 16.13 2.89 -0.72
C PHE A 67 15.52 1.59 -1.28
N GLY A 68 14.35 1.65 -1.90
CA GLY A 68 13.72 0.47 -2.53
C GLY A 68 14.61 -0.18 -3.59
N ALA A 69 15.31 0.61 -4.41
CA ALA A 69 16.28 0.12 -5.38
C ALA A 69 17.47 -0.59 -4.73
N SER A 70 17.95 -0.08 -3.58
CA SER A 70 19.04 -0.71 -2.82
C SER A 70 18.66 -2.10 -2.30
N LEU A 71 17.42 -2.30 -1.82
CA LEU A 71 16.92 -3.59 -1.34
C LEU A 71 16.90 -4.68 -2.42
N LEU A 72 16.64 -4.30 -3.68
CA LEU A 72 16.64 -5.23 -4.82
C LEU A 72 18.05 -5.52 -5.36
N SER A 73 19.01 -4.65 -5.03
CA SER A 73 20.39 -4.70 -5.54
C SER A 73 21.37 -5.34 -4.57
N ASP A 74 20.91 -5.81 -3.40
CA ASP A 74 21.76 -6.42 -2.38
C ASP A 74 21.78 -7.96 -2.48
N PRO A 75 22.83 -8.57 -3.05
CA PRO A 75 23.06 -10.01 -2.99
C PRO A 75 23.81 -10.46 -1.71
N GLN A 76 23.92 -9.65 -0.66
CA GLN A 76 24.69 -10.00 0.55
C GLN A 76 23.83 -10.62 1.66
N ILE A 77 23.18 -11.74 1.35
CA ILE A 77 22.96 -12.81 2.34
C ILE A 77 23.73 -14.02 1.84
N GLY A 78 25.06 -13.91 1.92
CA GLY A 78 25.98 -15.03 1.80
C GLY A 78 26.68 -15.19 3.13
N ASP A 79 26.45 -16.33 3.79
CA ASP A 79 26.97 -16.71 5.09
C ASP A 79 28.45 -16.36 5.27
N GLY A 80 28.73 -15.45 6.22
CA GLY A 80 30.05 -15.19 6.76
C GLY A 80 30.14 -15.74 8.17
N ASP A 81 30.12 -17.06 8.30
CA ASP A 81 30.52 -17.73 9.54
C ASP A 81 32.00 -17.44 9.85
N ALA A 82 32.24 -17.21 11.15
CA ALA A 82 33.51 -17.33 11.87
C ALA A 82 34.64 -16.32 11.60
N GLU A 83 34.75 -15.37 12.54
CA GLU A 83 35.95 -15.04 13.34
C GLU A 83 36.12 -13.52 13.48
N HIS A 84 35.63 -12.98 14.60
CA HIS A 84 36.28 -11.84 15.22
C HIS A 84 36.49 -12.14 16.70
N GLY A 85 37.70 -12.64 17.00
CA GLY A 85 38.23 -12.78 18.34
C GLY A 85 38.19 -11.42 19.05
N THR A 86 37.33 -11.32 20.06
CA THR A 86 37.34 -10.20 20.99
C THR A 86 38.47 -10.45 21.99
N THR A 87 39.62 -9.82 21.80
CA THR A 87 40.60 -9.66 22.88
C THR A 87 40.55 -8.19 23.34
N PRO A 88 40.16 -7.89 24.59
CA PRO A 88 40.16 -6.53 25.09
C PRO A 88 41.56 -6.15 25.59
N PRO A 89 42.07 -4.93 25.33
CA PRO A 89 43.25 -4.44 26.03
C PRO A 89 42.88 -3.95 27.44
N SER A 90 43.57 -4.52 28.41
CA SER A 90 43.60 -4.13 29.82
C SER A 90 44.57 -2.96 30.03
N GLY A 91 44.07 -1.84 30.55
CA GLY A 91 44.69 -0.96 31.56
C GLY A 91 45.96 -0.16 31.23
N ALA A 92 45.90 1.16 31.49
CA ALA A 92 46.80 1.89 32.39
C ALA A 92 46.21 3.28 32.71
#